data_AF-A0A2G8LE80-F1
#
_entry.id   AF-A0A2G8LE80-F1
#
_cell.length_a   1.000
_cell.length_b   1.000
_cell.length_c   1.000
_cell.angle_alpha   90.00
_cell.angle_beta   90.00
_cell.angle_gamma   90.00
#
_symmetry.space_group_name_H-M   'P 1'
#
loop_
_entity.id
_entity.type
_entity.pdbx_description
1 polymer ?
#
loop_
_entity_poly.entity_id
_entity_poly.type
_entity_poly.pdbx_seq_one_letter_code
_entity_poly.pdbx_strand_id
1 'polypeptide(L)'
;MIYGTYSCQATCEDPNGQSGCNSDSVGSEGCTCPAGFLMQGSDCINASECGCFVTEANLVIPNGQTYVNDDCTQNCSCNNNQVICEDYTCGTNAVCNVRNEVRQCYCNAGYEGDGETCESLYTDCQDVYDAGQRQDGVYTIMPTGWPGLPFDVNCKMENGGGWIVFQRRTDGSTSFYQNWAAYKAGFGDNRNLWLGNEKLHYLTNQRNYKLRFDITTSSGSAKYAEYPEFQIDSESSNYTMNKLADRSSGNTGLFGVWSLLYLIGLS
;
A
#
# COMPACT_ATOMS: atom_id res chain seq x y z
N MET A 1 -54.04 -25.61 -29.17
CA MET A 1 -52.70 -25.51 -28.57
C MET A 1 -52.12 -24.18 -29.01
N ILE A 2 -52.23 -23.16 -28.16
CA ILE A 2 -51.63 -21.85 -28.41
C ILE A 2 -50.26 -21.92 -27.74
N TYR A 3 -49.20 -21.80 -28.54
CA TYR A 3 -47.83 -21.74 -28.04
C TYR A 3 -47.67 -20.40 -27.30
N GLY A 4 -47.65 -20.43 -25.97
CA GLY A 4 -47.28 -19.27 -25.16
C GLY A 4 -45.81 -18.95 -25.43
N THR A 5 -45.55 -17.76 -25.98
CA THR A 5 -44.20 -17.24 -26.16
C THR A 5 -43.65 -16.88 -24.79
N TYR A 6 -42.61 -17.58 -24.34
CA TYR A 6 -41.86 -17.23 -23.13
C TYR A 6 -41.24 -15.85 -23.33
N SER A 7 -41.64 -14.86 -22.52
CA SER A 7 -41.06 -13.52 -22.56
C SER A 7 -40.09 -13.37 -21.39
N CYS A 8 -38.79 -13.44 -21.68
CA CYS A 8 -37.77 -13.05 -20.72
C CYS A 8 -37.82 -11.53 -20.59
N GLN A 9 -38.21 -11.06 -19.40
CA GLN A 9 -38.45 -9.65 -19.18
C GLN A 9 -37.13 -8.92 -18.96
N ALA A 10 -36.77 -8.05 -19.91
CA ALA A 10 -35.61 -7.20 -19.80
C ALA A 10 -35.84 -6.08 -18.78
N THR A 11 -34.86 -5.84 -17.91
CA THR A 11 -34.86 -4.77 -16.91
C THR A 11 -33.61 -3.91 -17.06
N CYS A 12 -33.53 -2.75 -16.39
CA CYS A 12 -32.27 -1.99 -16.36
C CYS A 12 -31.12 -2.77 -15.69
N GLU A 13 -31.41 -3.77 -14.85
CA GLU A 13 -30.41 -4.60 -14.17
C GLU A 13 -30.02 -5.84 -14.99
N ASP A 14 -30.91 -6.30 -15.86
CA ASP A 14 -30.69 -7.41 -16.79
C ASP A 14 -31.33 -7.09 -18.16
N PRO A 15 -30.64 -6.34 -19.02
CA PRO A 15 -31.19 -5.89 -20.31
C PRO A 15 -31.43 -7.02 -21.30
N ASN A 16 -30.74 -8.15 -21.13
CA ASN A 16 -30.96 -9.35 -21.93
C ASN A 16 -32.04 -10.28 -21.33
N GLY A 17 -32.53 -9.99 -20.12
CA GLY A 17 -33.53 -10.78 -19.41
C GLY A 17 -33.10 -12.22 -19.11
N GLN A 18 -31.80 -12.54 -19.24
CA GLN A 18 -31.27 -13.90 -19.15
C GLN A 18 -31.41 -14.52 -17.74
N SER A 19 -31.28 -13.70 -16.69
CA SER A 19 -31.38 -14.14 -15.30
C SER A 19 -32.82 -14.52 -14.90
N GLY A 20 -33.82 -13.89 -15.54
CA GLY A 20 -35.23 -14.19 -15.36
C GLY A 20 -35.73 -15.40 -16.16
N CYS A 21 -34.91 -15.93 -17.09
CA CYS A 21 -35.27 -17.08 -17.91
C CYS A 21 -35.02 -18.41 -17.16
N ASN A 22 -35.73 -18.70 -16.08
CA ASN A 22 -35.65 -20.04 -15.47
C ASN A 22 -36.65 -20.99 -16.14
N SER A 23 -36.17 -22.10 -16.71
CA SER A 23 -36.98 -23.05 -17.50
C SER A 23 -38.10 -23.74 -16.72
N ASP A 24 -38.08 -23.63 -15.39
CA ASP A 24 -39.01 -24.29 -14.46
C ASP A 24 -40.16 -23.37 -14.00
N SER A 25 -40.21 -22.12 -14.49
CA SER A 25 -41.22 -21.14 -14.08
C SER A 25 -42.50 -21.32 -14.87
N VAL A 26 -43.60 -21.65 -14.19
CA VAL A 26 -44.97 -21.62 -14.74
C VAL A 26 -45.25 -20.18 -15.20
N GLY A 27 -45.46 -19.99 -16.50
CA GLY A 27 -45.66 -18.67 -17.10
C GLY A 27 -46.82 -17.91 -16.45
N SER A 28 -46.50 -16.83 -15.75
CA SER A 28 -47.47 -15.85 -15.29
C SER A 28 -47.79 -14.88 -16.43
N GLU A 29 -49.06 -14.64 -16.70
CA GLU A 29 -49.48 -13.54 -17.58
C GLU A 29 -49.05 -12.22 -16.94
N GLY A 30 -48.13 -11.51 -17.59
CA GLY A 30 -47.58 -10.24 -17.12
C GLY A 30 -47.34 -9.29 -18.29
N CYS A 31 -47.39 -7.98 -18.02
CA CYS A 31 -47.10 -6.96 -19.01
C CYS A 31 -45.59 -6.89 -19.25
N THR A 32 -45.15 -7.04 -20.49
CA THR A 32 -43.76 -6.80 -20.89
C THR A 32 -43.61 -5.40 -21.46
N CYS A 33 -42.45 -4.79 -21.28
CA CYS A 33 -42.18 -3.51 -21.91
C CYS A 33 -42.12 -3.64 -23.45
N PRO A 34 -42.62 -2.64 -24.19
CA PRO A 34 -42.46 -2.60 -25.65
C PRO A 34 -40.99 -2.62 -26.06
N ALA A 35 -40.71 -3.02 -27.30
CA ALA A 35 -39.36 -2.98 -27.85
C ALA A 35 -38.76 -1.56 -27.73
N GLY A 36 -37.54 -1.47 -27.20
CA GLY A 36 -36.85 -0.20 -26.90
C GLY A 36 -37.07 0.34 -25.48
N PHE A 37 -37.87 -0.32 -24.66
CA PHE A 37 -38.09 0.02 -23.25
C PHE A 37 -37.65 -1.11 -22.33
N LEU A 38 -37.10 -0.75 -21.17
CA LEU A 38 -36.66 -1.66 -20.12
C LEU A 38 -37.51 -1.45 -18.88
N MET A 39 -37.81 -2.53 -18.14
CA MET A 39 -38.61 -2.42 -16.94
C MET A 39 -37.75 -1.94 -15.76
N GLN A 40 -38.23 -0.92 -15.06
CA GLN A 40 -37.67 -0.43 -13.80
C GLN A 40 -38.79 -0.32 -12.77
N GLY A 41 -38.81 -1.22 -11.78
CA GLY A 41 -39.94 -1.34 -10.85
C GLY A 41 -41.20 -1.83 -11.57
N SER A 42 -42.22 -0.97 -11.69
CA SER A 42 -43.46 -1.23 -12.44
C SER A 42 -43.56 -0.46 -13.76
N ASP A 43 -42.58 0.38 -14.08
CA ASP A 43 -42.63 1.30 -15.20
C ASP A 43 -41.73 0.84 -16.34
N CYS A 44 -42.13 1.15 -17.57
CA CYS A 44 -41.34 0.94 -18.77
C CYS A 44 -40.65 2.26 -19.13
N ILE A 45 -39.36 2.33 -18.87
CA ILE A 45 -38.54 3.50 -19.20
C ILE A 45 -37.74 3.24 -20.47
N ASN A 46 -37.32 4.30 -21.17
CA ASN A 46 -36.55 4.11 -22.40
C ASN A 46 -35.24 3.39 -22.06
N ALA A 47 -34.78 2.45 -22.89
CA ALA A 47 -33.50 1.79 -22.66
C ALA A 47 -32.33 2.80 -22.53
N SER A 48 -32.46 3.95 -23.22
CA SER A 48 -31.54 5.08 -23.12
C SER A 48 -31.57 5.80 -21.75
N GLU A 49 -32.56 5.56 -20.91
CA GLU A 49 -32.67 6.13 -19.57
C GLU A 49 -32.03 5.23 -18.49
N CYS A 50 -31.75 3.96 -18.80
CA CYS A 50 -31.06 3.05 -17.88
C CYS A 50 -29.54 3.30 -17.82
N GLY A 51 -28.90 3.70 -18.93
CA GLY A 51 -27.45 3.90 -19.03
C GLY A 51 -26.81 3.17 -20.22
N CYS A 52 -25.50 2.93 -20.15
CA CYS A 52 -24.76 2.23 -21.19
C CYS A 52 -24.67 0.73 -20.89
N PHE A 53 -24.96 -0.11 -21.88
CA PHE A 53 -24.89 -1.55 -21.74
C PHE A 53 -23.50 -2.10 -22.08
N VAL A 54 -22.92 -2.90 -21.19
CA VAL A 54 -21.68 -3.65 -21.39
C VAL A 54 -22.02 -5.10 -21.67
N THR A 55 -22.01 -5.48 -22.94
CA THR A 55 -22.43 -6.80 -23.42
C THR A 55 -21.67 -7.95 -22.76
N GLU A 56 -20.36 -7.80 -22.54
CA GLU A 56 -19.49 -8.85 -22.01
C GLU A 56 -19.76 -9.18 -20.54
N ALA A 57 -20.19 -8.18 -19.77
CA ALA A 57 -20.52 -8.31 -18.35
C ALA A 57 -22.02 -8.46 -18.09
N ASN A 58 -22.87 -8.38 -19.13
CA ASN A 58 -24.33 -8.29 -19.03
C ASN A 58 -24.79 -7.24 -17.99
N LEU A 59 -24.15 -6.07 -17.98
CA LEU A 59 -24.31 -5.02 -16.98
C LEU A 59 -24.68 -3.67 -17.62
N VAL A 60 -25.41 -2.83 -16.89
CA VAL A 60 -25.64 -1.41 -17.26
C VAL A 60 -24.81 -0.47 -16.38
N ILE A 61 -24.03 0.41 -17.01
CA ILE A 61 -23.31 1.51 -16.36
C ILE A 61 -24.19 2.76 -16.41
N PRO A 62 -24.56 3.40 -15.27
CA PRO A 62 -25.29 4.66 -15.28
C PRO A 62 -24.50 5.78 -15.99
N ASN A 63 -25.22 6.76 -16.54
CA ASN A 63 -24.58 7.88 -17.22
C ASN A 63 -23.63 8.66 -16.28
N GLY A 64 -22.40 8.90 -16.74
CA GLY A 64 -21.33 9.56 -15.98
C GLY A 64 -20.56 8.64 -15.01
N GLN A 65 -20.87 7.34 -14.97
CA GLN A 65 -20.15 6.36 -14.15
C GLN A 65 -19.14 5.55 -14.97
N THR A 66 -18.26 4.85 -14.26
CA THR A 66 -17.29 3.92 -14.82
C THR A 66 -17.47 2.52 -14.27
N TYR A 67 -16.95 1.53 -15.00
CA TYR A 67 -16.93 0.13 -14.63
C TYR A 67 -15.60 -0.50 -14.99
N VAL A 68 -15.00 -1.18 -14.03
CA VAL A 68 -13.79 -1.99 -14.24
C VAL A 68 -14.16 -3.46 -14.21
N ASN A 69 -13.70 -4.20 -15.22
CA ASN A 69 -13.97 -5.63 -15.34
C ASN A 69 -13.23 -6.45 -14.26
N ASP A 70 -13.60 -7.73 -14.12
CA ASP A 70 -13.18 -8.57 -12.99
C ASP A 70 -11.67 -8.79 -12.91
N ASP A 71 -10.94 -8.72 -14.03
CA ASP A 71 -9.49 -8.88 -14.11
C ASP A 71 -8.72 -7.54 -14.21
N CYS A 72 -9.43 -6.40 -14.09
CA CYS A 72 -8.89 -5.05 -14.26
C CYS A 72 -8.07 -4.89 -15.56
N THR A 73 -8.51 -5.50 -16.66
CA THR A 73 -7.91 -5.32 -17.99
C THR A 73 -8.60 -4.23 -18.80
N GLN A 74 -9.82 -3.85 -18.41
CA GLN A 74 -10.60 -2.80 -19.08
C GLN A 74 -11.30 -1.89 -18.08
N ASN A 75 -11.33 -0.61 -18.42
CA ASN A 75 -12.10 0.41 -17.72
C ASN A 75 -13.07 1.07 -18.71
N CYS A 76 -14.36 0.88 -18.49
CA CYS A 76 -15.44 1.38 -19.33
C CYS A 76 -16.08 2.62 -18.71
N SER A 77 -16.19 3.69 -19.48
CA SER A 77 -16.93 4.90 -19.10
C SER A 77 -18.23 5.01 -19.90
N CYS A 78 -19.29 5.47 -19.25
CA CYS A 78 -20.57 5.74 -19.89
C CYS A 78 -20.83 7.25 -19.98
N ASN A 79 -20.91 7.80 -21.19
CA ASN A 79 -21.24 9.20 -21.42
C ASN A 79 -22.29 9.33 -22.53
N ASN A 80 -23.44 9.95 -22.23
CA ASN A 80 -24.56 10.14 -23.14
C ASN A 80 -25.00 8.85 -23.85
N ASN A 81 -25.10 7.74 -23.09
CA ASN A 81 -25.43 6.39 -23.58
C ASN A 81 -24.42 5.79 -24.57
N GLN A 82 -23.22 6.37 -24.66
CA GLN A 82 -22.10 5.79 -25.36
C GLN A 82 -21.14 5.16 -24.35
N VAL A 83 -20.91 3.86 -24.49
CA VAL A 83 -19.87 3.13 -23.75
C VAL A 83 -18.53 3.27 -24.48
N ILE A 84 -17.50 3.63 -23.75
CA ILE A 84 -16.12 3.68 -24.23
C ILE A 84 -15.27 2.90 -23.23
N CYS A 85 -14.67 1.79 -23.66
CA CYS A 85 -13.77 0.99 -22.84
C CYS A 85 -12.35 1.16 -23.32
N GLU A 86 -11.44 1.37 -22.38
CA GLU A 86 -10.01 1.52 -22.62
C GLU A 86 -9.24 0.44 -21.87
N ASP A 87 -8.03 0.16 -22.34
CA ASP A 87 -7.11 -0.75 -21.66
C ASP A 87 -6.82 -0.21 -20.26
N TYR A 88 -6.92 -1.08 -19.26
CA TYR A 88 -6.66 -0.77 -17.87
C TYR A 88 -5.66 -1.78 -17.33
N THR A 89 -4.69 -1.33 -16.54
CA THR A 89 -3.71 -2.24 -15.94
C THR A 89 -3.22 -1.65 -14.64
N CYS A 90 -3.27 -2.44 -13.57
CA CYS A 90 -2.75 -2.00 -12.28
C CYS A 90 -1.24 -1.78 -12.35
N GLY A 91 -0.78 -0.69 -11.72
CA GLY A 91 0.64 -0.41 -11.59
C GLY A 91 1.36 -1.51 -10.81
N THR A 92 2.69 -1.53 -10.91
CA THR A 92 3.56 -2.54 -10.26
C THR A 92 3.29 -2.73 -8.76
N ASN A 93 2.83 -1.68 -8.08
CA ASN A 93 2.53 -1.67 -6.65
C ASN A 93 1.04 -1.49 -6.35
N ALA A 94 0.16 -2.00 -7.23
CA ALA A 94 -1.27 -2.00 -7.03
C ALA A 94 -1.86 -3.40 -7.19
N VAL A 95 -3.07 -3.57 -6.65
CA VAL A 95 -3.84 -4.80 -6.77
C VAL A 95 -5.26 -4.46 -7.26
N CYS A 96 -5.73 -5.24 -8.23
CA CYS A 96 -7.12 -5.22 -8.65
C CYS A 96 -7.99 -5.77 -7.51
N ASN A 97 -8.84 -4.94 -6.92
CA ASN A 97 -9.68 -5.38 -5.82
C ASN A 97 -10.96 -4.55 -5.71
N VAL A 98 -11.84 -4.90 -4.78
CA VAL A 98 -13.07 -4.14 -4.50
C VAL A 98 -12.98 -3.51 -3.10
N ARG A 99 -13.11 -2.19 -3.00
CA ARG A 99 -13.25 -1.48 -1.70
C ARG A 99 -14.49 -0.59 -1.75
N ASN A 100 -15.35 -0.70 -0.73
CA ASN A 100 -16.64 -0.01 -0.70
C ASN A 100 -17.44 -0.21 -2.01
N GLU A 101 -17.53 -1.46 -2.48
CA GLU A 101 -18.25 -1.86 -3.70
C GLU A 101 -17.69 -1.32 -5.03
N VAL A 102 -16.59 -0.55 -5.00
CA VAL A 102 -15.92 -0.08 -6.22
C VAL A 102 -14.76 -1.00 -6.57
N ARG A 103 -14.78 -1.56 -7.77
CA ARG A 103 -13.62 -2.27 -8.35
C ARG A 103 -12.70 -1.28 -9.04
N GLN A 104 -11.43 -1.32 -8.71
CA GLN A 104 -10.35 -0.59 -9.39
C GLN A 104 -9.00 -1.15 -8.94
N CYS A 105 -7.93 -0.64 -9.53
CA CYS A 105 -6.60 -0.83 -9.00
C CYS A 105 -6.43 0.00 -7.72
N TYR A 106 -6.02 -0.64 -6.64
CA TYR A 106 -5.71 0.04 -5.39
C TYR A 106 -4.24 -0.14 -5.07
N CYS A 107 -3.56 0.97 -4.76
CA CYS A 107 -2.18 0.90 -4.30
C CYS A 107 -2.02 -0.01 -3.07
N ASN A 108 -0.93 -0.77 -3.06
CA ASN A 108 -0.50 -1.60 -1.96
C ASN A 108 -0.15 -0.72 -0.75
N ALA A 109 -0.11 -1.31 0.45
CA ALA A 109 0.27 -0.59 1.67
C ALA A 109 1.65 0.08 1.51
N GLY A 110 1.75 1.35 1.92
CA GLY A 110 2.95 2.16 1.76
C GLY A 110 3.05 2.95 0.45
N TYR A 111 2.05 2.83 -0.43
CA TYR A 111 1.96 3.60 -1.67
C TYR A 111 0.65 4.38 -1.78
N GLU A 112 0.69 5.49 -2.51
CA GLU A 112 -0.46 6.33 -2.84
C GLU A 112 -0.44 6.71 -4.33
N GLY A 113 -1.63 6.95 -4.88
CA GLY A 113 -1.82 7.28 -6.29
C GLY A 113 -3.20 6.81 -6.77
N ASP A 114 -3.36 6.73 -8.08
CA ASP A 114 -4.62 6.34 -8.75
C ASP A 114 -4.74 4.83 -9.00
N GLY A 115 -3.73 4.04 -8.62
CA GLY A 115 -3.72 2.59 -8.78
C GLY A 115 -3.10 2.10 -10.10
N GLU A 116 -3.06 2.94 -11.13
CA GLU A 116 -2.23 2.72 -12.33
C GLU A 116 -0.80 3.21 -12.06
N THR A 117 -0.71 4.32 -11.33
CA THR A 117 0.51 4.89 -10.76
C THR A 117 0.40 4.86 -9.24
N CYS A 118 1.42 4.28 -8.60
CA CYS A 118 1.51 4.18 -7.15
C CYS A 118 2.92 4.58 -6.73
N GLU A 119 3.01 5.75 -6.12
CA GLU A 119 4.27 6.29 -5.59
C GLU A 119 4.38 5.94 -4.10
N SER A 120 5.61 5.69 -3.64
CA SER A 120 5.82 5.40 -2.23
C SER A 120 5.50 6.62 -1.38
N LEU A 121 4.69 6.44 -0.34
CA LEU A 121 4.33 7.52 0.59
C LEU A 121 5.54 8.05 1.36
N TYR A 122 6.43 7.15 1.76
CA TYR A 122 7.52 7.45 2.67
C TYR A 122 8.80 6.71 2.26
N THR A 123 9.90 7.43 2.08
CA THR A 123 11.22 6.82 1.82
C THR A 123 12.01 6.57 3.11
N ASP A 124 11.64 7.26 4.18
CA ASP A 124 12.17 7.10 5.53
C ASP A 124 11.19 7.66 6.59
N CYS A 125 11.56 7.58 7.87
CA CYS A 125 10.75 8.13 8.95
C CYS A 125 10.65 9.65 8.94
N GLN A 126 11.57 10.37 8.29
CA GLN A 126 11.48 11.83 8.20
C GLN A 126 10.35 12.22 7.25
N ASP A 127 10.18 11.53 6.12
CA ASP A 127 9.01 11.76 5.26
C ASP A 127 7.69 11.46 6.00
N VAL A 128 7.67 10.41 6.83
CA VAL A 128 6.51 10.10 7.72
C VAL A 128 6.23 11.27 8.67
N TYR A 129 7.28 11.83 9.29
CA TYR A 129 7.18 12.99 10.16
C TYR A 129 6.71 14.24 9.37
N ASP A 130 7.23 14.49 8.18
CA ASP A 130 6.87 15.67 7.40
C ASP A 130 5.40 15.61 6.92
N ALA A 131 4.86 14.40 6.71
CA ALA A 131 3.44 14.15 6.44
C ALA A 131 2.52 14.36 7.66
N GLY A 132 3.03 14.78 8.81
CA GLY A 132 2.25 15.14 9.99
C GLY A 132 2.04 14.01 11.00
N GLN A 133 2.60 12.82 10.77
CA GLN A 133 2.56 11.74 11.76
C GLN A 133 3.52 12.06 12.91
N ARG A 134 3.02 12.03 14.16
CA ARG A 134 3.79 12.42 15.36
C ARG A 134 3.91 11.32 16.40
N GLN A 135 3.35 10.15 16.14
CA GLN A 135 3.37 9.03 17.07
C GLN A 135 4.56 8.10 16.76
N ASP A 136 5.30 7.72 17.79
CA ASP A 136 6.27 6.64 17.69
C ASP A 136 5.56 5.34 17.30
N GLY A 137 6.17 4.55 16.42
CA GLY A 137 5.51 3.33 15.95
C GLY A 137 6.22 2.66 14.80
N VAL A 138 5.60 1.59 14.31
CA VAL A 138 6.01 0.87 13.11
C VAL A 138 5.37 1.54 11.90
N TYR A 139 6.17 1.91 10.91
CA TYR A 139 5.70 2.46 9.64
C TYR A 139 6.36 1.72 8.48
N THR A 140 5.61 1.54 7.40
CA THR A 140 6.11 0.95 6.16
C THR A 140 6.77 2.03 5.31
N ILE A 141 8.01 1.79 4.88
CA ILE A 141 8.78 2.70 4.02
C ILE A 141 9.30 1.98 2.77
N MET A 142 9.60 2.75 1.74
CA MET A 142 10.31 2.26 0.55
C MET A 142 11.47 3.20 0.22
N PRO A 143 12.70 2.87 0.63
CA PRO A 143 13.87 3.67 0.30
C PRO A 143 14.10 3.77 -1.21
N THR A 144 14.64 4.89 -1.65
CA THR A 144 14.95 5.14 -3.06
C THR A 144 15.94 4.10 -3.58
N GLY A 145 15.60 3.46 -4.70
CA GLY A 145 16.44 2.44 -5.33
C GLY A 145 16.39 1.06 -4.69
N TRP A 146 15.62 0.86 -3.61
CA TRP A 146 15.43 -0.45 -2.99
C TRP A 146 14.76 -1.42 -4.00
N PRO A 147 15.39 -2.58 -4.30
CA PRO A 147 14.89 -3.49 -5.33
C PRO A 147 13.81 -4.47 -4.83
N GLY A 148 13.52 -4.47 -3.53
CA GLY A 148 12.54 -5.36 -2.91
C GLY A 148 11.18 -4.69 -2.66
N LEU A 149 10.29 -5.40 -1.96
CA LEU A 149 9.04 -4.84 -1.45
C LEU A 149 9.31 -3.83 -0.32
N PRO A 150 8.39 -2.88 -0.06
CA PRO A 150 8.46 -2.03 1.13
C PRO A 150 8.62 -2.84 2.40
N PHE A 151 9.23 -2.23 3.40
CA PHE A 151 9.47 -2.89 4.67
C PHE A 151 9.17 -1.97 5.85
N ASP A 152 8.89 -2.61 6.97
CA ASP A 152 8.55 -1.93 8.20
C ASP A 152 9.80 -1.47 8.96
N VAL A 153 9.73 -0.26 9.48
CA VAL A 153 10.73 0.34 10.38
C VAL A 153 10.08 0.90 11.62
N ASN A 154 10.83 0.89 12.73
CA ASN A 154 10.42 1.59 13.94
C ASN A 154 10.84 3.06 13.82
N CYS A 155 9.86 3.96 13.70
CA CYS A 155 10.07 5.40 13.72
C CYS A 155 9.93 5.96 15.14
N LYS A 156 10.91 6.75 15.54
CA LYS A 156 10.83 7.64 16.68
C LYS A 156 10.66 9.07 16.21
N MET A 157 9.58 9.73 16.63
CA MET A 157 9.23 11.09 16.23
C MET A 157 9.70 12.14 17.24
N GLU A 158 10.62 11.76 18.13
CA GLU A 158 11.17 12.62 19.18
C GLU A 158 12.13 13.70 18.63
N ASN A 159 12.29 14.79 19.36
CA ASN A 159 13.26 15.87 19.09
C ASN A 159 13.11 16.56 17.72
N GLY A 160 11.90 16.57 17.15
CA GLY A 160 11.59 17.33 15.94
C GLY A 160 12.01 16.66 14.64
N GLY A 161 12.31 15.37 14.64
CA GLY A 161 12.66 14.60 13.44
C GLY A 161 12.15 13.17 13.48
N GLY A 162 12.08 12.54 12.31
CA GLY A 162 11.70 11.14 12.15
C GLY A 162 12.94 10.24 12.12
N TRP A 163 13.20 9.55 13.22
CA TRP A 163 14.36 8.68 13.38
C TRP A 163 14.02 7.22 13.12
N ILE A 164 14.77 6.56 12.24
CA ILE A 164 14.70 5.12 12.04
C ILE A 164 15.55 4.41 13.09
N VAL A 165 14.94 3.53 13.87
CA VAL A 165 15.66 2.58 14.73
C VAL A 165 16.18 1.42 13.87
N PHE A 166 17.49 1.35 13.66
CA PHE A 166 18.10 0.23 12.93
C PHE A 166 18.71 -0.83 13.85
N GLN A 167 18.99 -0.48 15.11
CA GLN A 167 19.38 -1.45 16.12
C GLN A 167 18.73 -1.11 17.46
N ARG A 168 18.26 -2.14 18.16
CA ARG A 168 17.79 -2.03 19.55
C ARG A 168 18.29 -3.19 20.40
N ARG A 169 18.69 -2.91 21.64
CA ARG A 169 18.94 -3.88 22.72
C ARG A 169 18.18 -3.46 23.96
N THR A 170 17.23 -4.28 24.40
CA THR A 170 16.48 -4.07 25.65
C THR A 170 16.70 -5.18 26.66
N ASP A 171 17.06 -6.39 26.20
CA ASP A 171 17.42 -7.51 27.06
C ASP A 171 18.35 -8.51 26.32
N GLY A 172 18.56 -9.69 26.92
CA GLY A 172 19.37 -10.77 26.36
C GLY A 172 18.61 -11.85 25.59
N SER A 173 17.32 -11.64 25.26
CA SER A 173 16.45 -12.69 24.68
C SER A 173 16.81 -13.08 23.24
N THR A 174 17.41 -12.17 22.48
CA THR A 174 17.82 -12.41 21.08
C THR A 174 19.33 -12.51 20.98
N SER A 175 19.82 -13.59 20.37
CA SER A 175 21.25 -13.73 20.06
C SER A 175 21.67 -12.76 18.95
N PHE A 176 22.70 -11.97 19.21
CA PHE A 176 23.40 -11.15 18.20
C PHE A 176 24.65 -11.84 17.67
N TYR A 177 24.98 -13.04 18.13
CA TYR A 177 26.01 -13.85 17.50
C TYR A 177 25.40 -14.58 16.30
N GLN A 178 25.35 -13.87 15.17
CA GLN A 178 24.66 -14.29 13.95
C GLN A 178 25.63 -14.35 12.75
N ASN A 179 25.23 -15.06 11.71
CA ASN A 179 26.03 -15.18 10.48
C ASN A 179 25.85 -13.97 9.55
N TRP A 180 26.64 -13.92 8.47
CA TRP A 180 26.60 -12.85 7.46
C TRP A 180 25.20 -12.66 6.86
N ALA A 181 24.54 -13.76 6.46
CA ALA A 181 23.22 -13.71 5.83
C ALA A 181 22.17 -13.07 6.76
N ALA A 182 22.21 -13.37 8.05
CA ALA A 182 21.34 -12.78 9.06
C ALA A 182 21.63 -11.28 9.23
N TYR A 183 22.89 -10.86 9.33
CA TYR A 183 23.25 -9.44 9.41
C TYR A 183 22.89 -8.65 8.15
N LYS A 184 23.00 -9.27 6.97
CA LYS A 184 22.55 -8.71 5.70
C LYS A 184 21.04 -8.49 5.69
N ALA A 185 20.26 -9.54 5.98
CA ALA A 185 18.80 -9.52 5.89
C ALA A 185 18.13 -8.75 7.03
N GLY A 186 18.71 -8.78 8.23
CA GLY A 186 18.10 -8.33 9.47
C GLY A 186 17.56 -9.49 10.31
N PHE A 187 17.47 -9.29 11.62
CA PHE A 187 16.95 -10.27 12.57
C PHE A 187 16.44 -9.60 13.85
N GLY A 188 15.68 -10.36 14.65
CA GLY A 188 15.21 -9.93 15.95
C GLY A 188 13.70 -9.67 15.99
N ASP A 189 13.28 -8.86 16.96
CA ASP A 189 11.89 -8.62 17.30
C ASP A 189 11.64 -7.19 17.83
N ASN A 190 10.46 -6.97 18.41
CA ASN A 190 10.05 -5.70 18.99
C ASN A 190 10.83 -5.30 20.25
N ARG A 191 11.74 -6.14 20.75
CA ARG A 191 12.60 -5.85 21.91
C ARG A 191 14.05 -5.71 21.51
N ASN A 192 14.57 -6.61 20.68
CA ASN A 192 15.94 -6.56 20.20
C ASN A 192 15.97 -6.75 18.70
N LEU A 193 16.52 -5.76 17.98
CA LEU A 193 16.42 -5.66 16.53
C LEU A 193 17.77 -5.38 15.92
N TRP A 194 18.04 -5.99 14.77
CA TRP A 194 18.98 -5.54 13.76
C TRP A 194 18.23 -5.42 12.43
N LEU A 195 18.11 -4.22 11.86
CA LEU A 195 17.28 -3.96 10.68
C LEU A 195 17.77 -4.71 9.43
N GLY A 196 19.08 -4.87 9.31
CA GLY A 196 19.75 -5.51 8.17
C GLY A 196 20.66 -4.55 7.41
N ASN A 197 21.86 -5.00 7.07
CA ASN A 197 22.88 -4.18 6.41
C ASN A 197 22.44 -3.76 5.01
N GLU A 198 21.73 -4.62 4.27
CA GLU A 198 21.25 -4.27 2.93
C GLU A 198 20.28 -3.09 2.99
N LYS A 199 19.31 -3.14 3.92
CA LYS A 199 18.35 -2.05 4.13
C LYS A 199 19.07 -0.77 4.57
N LEU A 200 20.04 -0.89 5.48
CA LEU A 200 20.81 0.23 5.99
C LEU A 200 21.68 0.89 4.91
N HIS A 201 22.19 0.11 3.95
CA HIS A 201 22.91 0.62 2.79
C HIS A 201 22.00 1.52 1.95
N TYR A 202 20.85 1.03 1.49
CA TYR A 202 19.92 1.84 0.69
C TYR A 202 19.42 3.08 1.44
N LEU A 203 19.10 2.93 2.74
CA LEU A 203 18.71 4.05 3.58
C LEU A 203 19.82 5.10 3.66
N THR A 204 21.06 4.74 3.95
CA THR A 204 22.13 5.75 4.15
C THR A 204 22.73 6.30 2.86
N ASN A 205 22.32 5.78 1.69
CA ASN A 205 22.79 6.21 0.38
C ASN A 205 21.74 6.99 -0.44
N GLN A 206 20.49 7.08 0.01
CA GLN A 206 19.45 7.85 -0.70
C GLN A 206 19.51 9.37 -0.43
N ARG A 207 19.97 9.77 0.77
CA ARG A 207 20.10 11.16 1.23
C ARG A 207 21.25 11.23 2.26
N ASN A 208 21.49 12.41 2.85
CA ASN A 208 22.45 12.55 3.94
C ASN A 208 21.81 12.15 5.28
N TYR A 209 22.40 11.15 5.94
CA TYR A 209 21.93 10.68 7.25
C TYR A 209 22.94 10.95 8.35
N LYS A 210 22.41 11.32 9.52
CA LYS A 210 23.13 11.38 10.79
C LYS A 210 22.85 10.12 11.61
N LEU A 211 23.83 9.73 12.41
CA LEU A 211 23.74 8.59 13.34
C LEU A 211 23.61 9.11 14.76
N ARG A 212 22.67 8.55 15.52
CA ARG A 212 22.47 8.82 16.93
C ARG A 212 22.47 7.52 17.72
N PHE A 213 23.13 7.55 18.87
CA PHE A 213 23.14 6.48 19.85
C PHE A 213 22.40 6.99 21.08
N ASP A 214 21.36 6.28 21.52
CA ASP A 214 20.75 6.51 22.81
C ASP A 214 21.05 5.32 23.72
N ILE A 215 21.62 5.61 24.90
CA ILE A 215 22.09 4.64 25.88
C ILE A 215 21.36 4.88 27.19
N THR A 216 20.77 3.85 27.78
CA THR A 216 20.35 3.89 29.18
C THR A 216 21.36 3.13 30.01
N THR A 217 21.93 3.76 31.03
CA THR A 217 22.86 3.09 31.96
C THR A 217 22.11 2.19 32.94
N SER A 218 22.83 1.29 33.59
CA SER A 218 22.30 0.46 34.69
C SER A 218 21.75 1.26 35.87
N SER A 219 22.20 2.51 36.04
CA SER A 219 21.65 3.47 37.01
C SER A 219 20.39 4.20 36.53
N GLY A 220 19.87 3.86 35.34
CA GLY A 220 18.70 4.50 34.72
C GLY A 220 18.98 5.86 34.07
N SER A 221 20.25 6.25 33.90
CA SER A 221 20.61 7.53 33.30
C SER A 221 20.63 7.44 31.78
N ALA A 222 19.90 8.34 31.10
CA ALA A 222 19.94 8.47 29.65
C ALA A 222 21.19 9.23 29.19
N LYS A 223 21.89 8.66 28.21
CA LYS A 223 23.07 9.23 27.54
C LYS A 223 22.86 9.16 26.03
N TYR A 224 23.47 10.07 25.29
CA TYR A 224 23.40 10.04 23.84
C TYR A 224 24.69 10.49 23.17
N ALA A 225 24.89 10.12 21.91
CA ALA A 225 25.94 10.62 21.04
C ALA A 225 25.43 10.77 19.61
N GLU A 226 25.81 11.84 18.92
CA GLU A 226 25.40 12.11 17.54
C GLU A 226 26.60 12.35 16.63
N TYR A 227 26.46 11.87 15.40
CA TYR A 227 27.45 11.89 14.33
C TYR A 227 26.75 12.45 13.09
N PRO A 228 27.16 13.62 12.57
CA PRO A 228 26.43 14.32 11.51
C PRO A 228 26.31 13.59 10.17
N GLU A 229 27.24 12.68 9.89
CA GLU A 229 27.26 11.88 8.67
C GLU A 229 27.49 10.41 9.02
N PHE A 230 26.67 9.55 8.43
CA PHE A 230 26.75 8.12 8.54
C PHE A 230 26.32 7.45 7.23
N GLN A 231 27.23 6.65 6.66
CA GLN A 231 27.00 5.93 5.42
C GLN A 231 27.73 4.60 5.44
N ILE A 232 27.06 3.55 4.99
CA ILE A 232 27.68 2.24 4.71
C ILE A 232 27.63 1.93 3.21
N ASP A 233 28.67 1.27 2.71
CA ASP A 233 28.74 0.81 1.32
C ASP A 233 27.88 -0.44 1.10
N SER A 234 27.86 -0.92 -0.15
CA SER A 234 27.13 -2.13 -0.56
C SER A 234 27.79 -3.42 -0.07
N GLU A 235 27.12 -4.55 -0.31
CA GLU A 235 27.66 -5.88 0.01
C GLU A 235 29.01 -6.17 -0.67
N SER A 236 29.22 -5.69 -1.90
CA SER A 236 30.50 -5.91 -2.62
C SER A 236 31.69 -5.27 -1.91
N SER A 237 31.44 -4.25 -1.09
CA SER A 237 32.43 -3.60 -0.23
C SER A 237 32.27 -4.02 1.24
N ASN A 238 31.63 -5.18 1.49
CA ASN A 238 31.38 -5.74 2.82
C ASN A 238 30.65 -4.80 3.79
N TYR A 239 29.76 -3.93 3.28
CA TYR A 239 29.05 -2.93 4.09
C TYR A 239 29.99 -2.03 4.91
N THR A 240 31.15 -1.71 4.35
CA THR A 240 32.15 -0.86 5.01
C THR A 240 31.54 0.49 5.36
N MET A 241 31.82 0.97 6.58
CA MET A 241 31.42 2.32 7.00
C MET A 241 32.29 3.34 6.27
N ASN A 242 31.72 3.91 5.21
CA ASN A 242 32.42 4.80 4.29
C ASN A 242 32.48 6.23 4.83
N LYS A 243 31.40 6.68 5.48
CA LYS A 243 31.35 7.98 6.16
C LYS A 243 30.94 7.82 7.61
N LEU A 244 31.76 8.37 8.49
CA LEU A 244 31.43 8.65 9.87
C LEU A 244 32.14 9.96 10.24
N ALA A 245 31.37 11.05 10.32
CA ALA A 245 31.92 12.34 10.75
C ALA A 245 32.31 12.31 12.24
N ASP A 246 33.12 13.26 12.69
CA ASP A 246 33.43 13.40 14.12
C ASP A 246 32.16 13.63 14.94
N ARG A 247 32.16 13.12 16.18
CA ARG A 247 31.03 13.27 17.11
C ARG A 247 30.73 14.75 17.32
N SER A 248 29.52 15.18 16.96
CA SER A 248 29.09 16.59 17.07
C SER A 248 28.51 16.92 18.42
N SER A 249 27.83 15.96 19.06
CA SER A 249 27.15 16.17 20.34
C SER A 249 27.09 14.86 21.14
N GLY A 250 26.87 14.97 22.45
CA GLY A 250 26.66 13.81 23.32
C GLY A 250 27.40 13.84 24.64
N ASN A 251 26.97 12.97 25.56
CA ASN A 251 27.49 12.86 26.93
C ASN A 251 27.92 11.42 27.29
N THR A 252 28.26 10.63 26.27
CA THR A 252 28.72 9.23 26.42
C THR A 252 30.16 9.13 26.93
N GLY A 253 30.41 8.12 27.77
CA GLY A 253 31.70 7.76 28.39
C GLY A 253 31.72 6.27 28.79
N LEU A 254 32.72 5.80 29.54
CA LEU A 254 32.81 4.41 30.02
C LEU A 254 31.79 4.15 31.14
N PHE A 255 30.60 3.67 30.79
CA PHE A 255 29.53 3.35 31.74
C PHE A 255 28.94 1.96 31.47
N GLY A 256 28.37 1.33 32.50
CA GLY A 256 27.61 0.09 32.34
C GLY A 256 26.33 0.33 31.53
N VAL A 257 26.24 -0.27 30.35
CA VAL A 257 25.11 -0.15 29.42
C VAL A 257 24.01 -1.13 29.81
N TRP A 258 22.78 -0.63 29.95
CA TRP A 258 21.60 -1.44 30.27
C TRP A 258 20.69 -1.63 29.05
N SER A 259 20.43 -0.55 28.30
CA SER A 259 19.76 -0.61 26.99
C SER A 259 20.46 0.30 25.99
N LEU A 260 20.29 -0.01 24.70
CA LEU A 260 20.97 0.67 23.62
C LEU A 260 20.07 0.76 22.39
N LEU A 261 20.01 1.94 21.79
CA LEU A 261 19.25 2.22 20.59
C LEU A 261 20.17 2.93 19.60
N TYR A 262 20.21 2.43 18.37
CA TYR A 262 20.91 3.09 17.29
C TYR A 262 19.90 3.59 16.27
N LEU A 263 20.02 4.87 15.97
CA LEU A 263 19.08 5.64 15.19
C LEU A 263 19.80 6.24 14.00
N ILE A 264 19.16 6.25 12.84
CA ILE A 264 19.55 7.13 11.74
C ILE A 264 18.40 8.10 11.46
N GLY A 265 18.74 9.34 11.12
CA GLY A 265 17.77 10.35 10.71
C GLY A 265 18.39 11.24 9.64
N LEU A 266 17.56 12.00 8.91
CA LEU A 266 18.09 12.97 7.95
C LEU A 266 18.89 14.06 8.67
N SER A 267 20.06 14.38 8.14
CA SER A 267 21.01 15.34 8.73
C SER A 267 20.42 16.73 8.84
#